data_AF-A0AAE0XJZ4-F1
#
_entry.id   AF-A0AAE0XJZ4-F1
#
_cell.length_a   1.000
_cell.length_b   1.000
_cell.length_c   1.000
_cell.angle_alpha   90.00
_cell.angle_beta   90.00
_cell.angle_gamma   90.00
#
_symmetry.space_group_name_H-M   'P 1'
#
loop_
_entity.id
_entity.type
_entity.pdbx_description
1 polymer ?
#
loop_
_entity_poly.entity_id
_entity_poly.type
_entity_poly.pdbx_seq_one_letter_code
_entity_poly.pdbx_strand_id
1 'polypeptide(L)'
;MEVFPGRASDAIHDANVERTLRELQRVKDEAENTLNQLRRAAVAPNVPLSADDSMEIMAKACQDVAESEPFLPFHGSVLPALLALRKTHRTISESSEYINSQAVSLEQVNKRLELLRADVKQQLVLQTALQKRAQSLRDDMENRMERTPEQIASDLMAELKKKKQDYDRETSKLLKSLNWFIDHHLGPMLAAEELGGPIVGDLMDIDPEELGAGFSAQGKLKKAKAQPDEHKRQRRIDDIWGSTSAPAQQEQARKRKRERDEGSAAGAEMRDLTEQLLNKSMEAGGDSTAAYVTIPRESAAARFLVRSKVAVFHPRDATKLRLIDFGREVE
;
A
#
# COMPACT_ATOMS: atom_id res chain seq x y z
N MET A 1 -33.71 -20.44 44.30
CA MET A 1 -33.02 -20.18 45.59
C MET A 1 -32.37 -21.49 45.98
N GLU A 2 -31.26 -21.83 45.31
CA GLU A 2 -30.54 -23.08 45.54
C GLU A 2 -29.51 -22.84 46.65
N VAL A 3 -29.72 -23.51 47.77
CA VAL A 3 -28.85 -23.45 48.94
C VAL A 3 -27.57 -24.22 48.59
N PHE A 4 -26.46 -23.50 48.39
CA PHE A 4 -25.14 -24.08 48.20
C PHE A 4 -24.72 -24.85 49.48
N PRO A 5 -24.58 -26.18 49.45
CA PRO A 5 -24.14 -26.97 50.60
C PRO A 5 -22.62 -26.93 50.85
N GLY A 6 -21.90 -25.93 50.31
CA GLY A 6 -20.44 -25.95 50.22
C GLY A 6 -19.68 -25.82 51.54
N ARG A 7 -20.18 -25.09 52.54
CA ARG A 7 -19.39 -24.76 53.75
C ARG A 7 -19.07 -25.96 54.66
N ALA A 8 -19.95 -26.96 54.74
CA ALA A 8 -19.73 -28.14 55.58
C ALA A 8 -18.86 -29.21 54.89
N SER A 9 -18.96 -29.32 53.55
CA SER A 9 -18.09 -30.20 52.76
C SER A 9 -16.65 -29.71 52.72
N ASP A 10 -16.44 -28.39 52.68
CA ASP A 10 -15.10 -27.79 52.65
C ASP A 10 -14.32 -28.06 53.94
N ALA A 11 -14.97 -27.94 55.11
CA ALA A 11 -14.33 -28.22 56.40
C ALA A 11 -13.93 -29.70 56.58
N ILE A 12 -14.75 -30.64 56.08
CA ILE A 12 -14.44 -32.08 56.10
C ILE A 12 -13.32 -32.38 55.10
N HIS A 13 -13.33 -31.73 53.94
CA HIS A 13 -12.28 -31.83 52.93
C HIS A 13 -10.93 -31.37 53.49
N ASP A 14 -10.87 -30.20 54.13
CA ASP A 14 -9.65 -29.64 54.71
C ASP A 14 -9.07 -30.55 55.80
N ALA A 15 -9.92 -31.10 56.69
CA ALA A 15 -9.49 -32.06 57.70
C ALA A 15 -8.92 -33.35 57.07
N ASN A 16 -9.51 -33.83 55.98
CA ASN A 16 -8.99 -34.99 55.24
C ASN A 16 -7.67 -34.66 54.52
N VAL A 17 -7.52 -33.46 53.95
CA VAL A 17 -6.27 -33.00 53.35
C VAL A 17 -5.14 -32.98 54.39
N GLU A 18 -5.36 -32.37 55.54
CA GLU A 18 -4.36 -32.35 56.62
C GLU A 18 -3.98 -33.76 57.08
N ARG A 19 -4.95 -34.66 57.20
CA ARG A 19 -4.71 -36.06 57.58
C ARG A 19 -3.84 -36.79 56.54
N THR A 20 -4.17 -36.64 55.26
CA THR A 20 -3.37 -37.22 54.17
C THR A 20 -1.96 -36.65 54.11
N LEU A 21 -1.79 -35.35 54.40
CA LEU A 21 -0.49 -34.70 54.39
C LEU A 21 0.40 -35.24 55.52
N ARG A 22 -0.13 -35.39 56.73
CA ARG A 22 0.60 -35.96 57.87
C ARG A 22 0.98 -37.42 57.61
N GLU A 23 0.08 -38.21 57.01
CA GLU A 23 0.36 -39.59 56.62
C GLU A 23 1.48 -39.67 55.59
N LEU A 24 1.44 -38.85 54.53
CA LEU A 24 2.48 -38.83 53.50
C LEU A 24 3.83 -38.37 54.04
N GLN A 25 3.85 -37.37 54.92
CA GLN A 25 5.07 -36.93 55.61
C GLN A 25 5.66 -38.07 56.45
N ARG A 26 4.81 -38.74 57.23
CA ARG A 26 5.23 -39.88 58.04
C ARG A 26 5.82 -41.00 57.19
N VAL A 27 5.14 -41.42 56.11
CA VAL A 27 5.61 -42.49 55.22
C VAL A 27 6.93 -42.10 54.56
N LYS A 28 7.05 -40.83 54.13
CA LYS A 28 8.31 -40.31 53.58
C LYS A 28 9.44 -40.38 54.61
N ASP A 29 9.21 -39.90 55.83
CA ASP A 29 10.23 -39.87 56.88
C ASP A 29 10.63 -41.29 57.29
N GLU A 30 9.68 -42.23 57.38
CA GLU A 30 9.94 -43.64 57.62
C GLU A 30 10.80 -44.26 56.50
N ALA A 31 10.47 -43.99 55.23
CA ALA A 31 11.25 -44.46 54.09
C ALA A 31 12.66 -43.82 54.04
N GLU A 32 12.80 -42.53 54.33
CA GLU A 32 14.09 -41.86 54.40
C GLU A 32 14.95 -42.41 55.55
N ASN A 33 14.33 -42.70 56.70
CA ASN A 33 15.01 -43.28 57.85
C ASN A 33 15.48 -44.72 57.58
N THR A 34 14.65 -45.56 56.97
CA THR A 34 15.05 -46.92 56.58
C THR A 34 16.16 -46.89 55.55
N LEU A 35 16.07 -46.00 54.54
CA LEU A 35 17.12 -45.80 53.55
C LEU A 35 18.43 -45.34 54.21
N ASN A 36 18.38 -44.43 55.17
CA ASN A 36 19.55 -43.98 55.92
C ASN A 36 20.15 -45.09 56.81
N GLN A 37 19.32 -45.95 57.40
CA GLN A 37 19.79 -47.12 58.15
C GLN A 37 20.48 -48.13 57.23
N LEU A 38 19.90 -48.42 56.06
CA LEU A 38 20.50 -49.29 55.05
C LEU A 38 21.82 -48.72 54.52
N ARG A 39 21.89 -47.41 54.25
CA ARG A 39 23.13 -46.74 53.86
C ARG A 39 24.22 -46.84 54.93
N ARG A 40 23.85 -46.76 56.21
CA ARG A 40 24.79 -46.92 57.34
C ARG A 40 25.20 -48.38 57.54
N ALA A 41 24.31 -49.33 57.28
CA ALA A 41 24.60 -50.76 57.36
C ALA A 41 25.44 -51.27 56.17
N ALA A 42 25.30 -50.66 55.00
CA ALA A 42 25.99 -51.04 53.76
C ALA A 42 27.46 -50.55 53.67
N VAL A 43 28.08 -50.11 54.77
CA VAL A 43 29.43 -49.49 54.81
C VAL A 43 30.58 -50.52 54.70
N ALA A 44 30.40 -51.68 54.04
CA ALA A 44 31.52 -52.60 53.76
C ALA A 44 31.31 -53.49 52.52
N PRO A 45 32.40 -53.97 51.89
CA PRO A 45 33.40 -53.25 51.10
C PRO A 45 33.02 -53.20 49.60
N ASN A 46 33.57 -52.24 48.85
CA ASN A 46 33.48 -52.16 47.39
C ASN A 46 34.13 -53.40 46.75
N VAL A 47 33.33 -54.43 46.45
CA VAL A 47 33.70 -55.46 45.48
C VAL A 47 33.37 -54.91 44.09
N PRO A 48 34.33 -54.84 43.13
CA PRO A 48 34.03 -54.42 41.78
C PRO A 48 33.12 -55.47 41.12
N LEU A 49 31.83 -55.19 41.08
CA LEU A 49 30.83 -56.01 40.39
C LEU A 49 31.01 -55.85 38.87
N SER A 50 30.90 -56.94 38.11
CA SER A 50 30.81 -56.89 36.65
C SER A 50 29.53 -56.16 36.23
N ALA A 51 29.53 -55.53 35.05
CA ALA A 51 28.35 -54.83 34.53
C ALA A 51 27.13 -55.77 34.45
N ASP A 52 27.35 -57.02 34.08
CA ASP A 52 26.29 -58.04 33.96
C ASP A 52 25.70 -58.42 35.33
N ASP A 53 26.54 -58.59 36.36
CA ASP A 53 26.10 -58.88 37.72
C ASP A 53 25.26 -57.72 38.30
N SER A 54 25.65 -56.48 37.99
CA SER A 54 24.91 -55.28 38.45
C SER A 54 23.51 -55.19 37.81
N MET A 55 23.40 -55.54 36.53
CA MET A 55 22.13 -55.56 35.81
C MET A 55 21.22 -56.69 36.32
N GLU A 56 21.78 -57.86 36.64
CA GLU A 56 21.00 -58.97 37.21
C GLU A 56 20.48 -58.64 38.61
N ILE A 57 21.28 -57.97 39.44
CA ILE A 57 20.87 -57.48 40.76
C ILE A 57 19.77 -56.41 40.62
N MET A 58 19.92 -55.47 39.68
CA MET A 58 18.88 -54.46 39.42
C MET A 58 17.59 -55.08 38.88
N ALA A 59 17.68 -56.08 37.99
CA ALA A 59 16.51 -56.77 37.45
C ALA A 59 15.74 -57.51 38.55
N LYS A 60 16.46 -58.25 39.43
CA LYS A 60 15.86 -58.91 40.59
C LYS A 60 15.23 -57.89 41.54
N ALA A 61 15.92 -56.80 41.86
CA ALA A 61 15.37 -55.75 42.71
C ALA A 61 14.11 -55.08 42.11
N CYS A 62 14.09 -54.85 40.79
CA CYS A 62 12.90 -54.33 40.10
C CYS A 62 11.74 -55.33 40.13
N GLN A 63 12.03 -56.63 40.01
CA GLN A 63 11.03 -57.68 40.12
C GLN A 63 10.48 -57.78 41.55
N ASP A 64 11.35 -57.76 42.56
CA ASP A 64 10.97 -57.76 43.98
C ASP A 64 10.10 -56.53 44.32
N VAL A 65 10.42 -55.36 43.77
CA VAL A 65 9.60 -54.15 43.94
C VAL A 65 8.24 -54.28 43.24
N ALA A 66 8.18 -54.93 42.07
CA ALA A 66 6.91 -55.16 41.38
C ALA A 66 6.01 -56.18 42.09
N GLU A 67 6.60 -57.15 42.80
CA GLU A 67 5.91 -58.15 43.60
C GLU A 67 5.51 -57.62 45.00
N SER A 68 6.12 -56.53 45.46
CA SER A 68 5.79 -55.88 46.74
C SER A 68 4.42 -55.18 46.72
N GLU A 69 3.72 -55.19 47.86
CA GLU A 69 2.41 -54.56 47.97
C GLU A 69 2.51 -53.03 47.80
N PRO A 70 1.78 -52.43 46.84
CA PRO A 70 1.85 -51.00 46.63
C PRO A 70 1.23 -50.24 47.80
N PHE A 71 1.78 -49.07 48.12
CA PHE A 71 1.20 -48.18 49.12
C PHE A 71 -0.21 -47.75 48.69
N LEU A 72 -1.21 -48.15 49.48
CA LEU A 72 -2.60 -47.77 49.32
C LEU A 72 -2.98 -46.76 50.40
N PRO A 73 -3.43 -45.55 50.05
CA PRO A 73 -3.85 -44.56 51.03
C PRO A 73 -5.16 -45.01 51.72
N PHE A 74 -5.46 -44.46 52.89
CA PHE A 74 -6.72 -44.79 53.57
C PHE A 74 -7.96 -44.42 52.72
N HIS A 75 -9.05 -45.17 52.89
CA HIS A 75 -10.35 -45.04 52.21
C HIS A 75 -11.02 -43.64 52.16
N GLY A 76 -10.57 -42.65 52.92
CA GLY A 76 -11.06 -41.26 52.88
C GLY A 76 -10.01 -40.26 52.37
N SER A 77 -8.92 -40.76 51.79
CA SER A 77 -7.82 -39.95 51.31
C SER A 77 -8.22 -39.15 50.07
N VAL A 78 -7.87 -37.87 50.06
CA VAL A 78 -8.06 -36.95 48.94
C VAL A 78 -6.98 -37.14 47.86
N LEU A 79 -5.93 -37.93 48.14
CA LEU A 79 -4.77 -38.08 47.26
C LEU A 79 -5.12 -38.61 45.86
N PRO A 80 -5.93 -39.67 45.68
CA PRO A 80 -6.31 -40.14 44.35
C PRO A 80 -7.07 -39.07 43.55
N ALA A 81 -7.95 -38.31 44.22
CA ALA A 81 -8.72 -37.23 43.60
C ALA A 81 -7.82 -36.04 43.20
N LEU A 82 -6.88 -35.62 44.06
CA LEU A 82 -5.92 -34.56 43.75
C LEU A 82 -4.97 -34.97 42.63
N LEU A 83 -4.52 -36.23 42.62
CA LEU A 83 -3.66 -36.74 41.57
C LEU A 83 -4.40 -36.85 40.24
N ALA A 84 -5.65 -37.32 40.25
CA ALA A 84 -6.51 -37.30 39.08
C ALA A 84 -6.69 -35.86 38.56
N LEU A 85 -7.02 -34.90 39.43
CA LEU A 85 -7.18 -33.49 39.08
C LEU A 85 -5.89 -32.88 38.50
N ARG A 86 -4.74 -33.14 39.13
CA ARG A 86 -3.44 -32.67 38.64
C ARG A 86 -3.10 -33.27 37.27
N LYS A 87 -3.35 -34.57 37.10
CA LYS A 87 -3.11 -35.25 35.81
C LYS A 87 -4.04 -34.71 34.73
N THR A 88 -5.33 -34.57 35.01
CA THR A 88 -6.29 -34.01 34.03
C THR A 88 -5.92 -32.58 33.68
N HIS A 89 -5.63 -31.72 34.65
CA HIS A 89 -5.17 -30.35 34.39
C HIS A 89 -3.90 -30.32 33.54
N ARG A 90 -2.92 -31.18 33.85
CA ARG A 90 -1.69 -31.30 33.06
C ARG A 90 -1.99 -31.74 31.63
N THR A 91 -2.82 -32.77 31.43
CA THR A 91 -3.20 -33.23 30.09
C THR A 91 -3.97 -32.18 29.30
N ILE A 92 -4.80 -31.37 29.96
CA ILE A 92 -5.52 -30.26 29.32
C ILE A 92 -4.52 -29.18 28.88
N SER A 93 -3.58 -28.81 29.74
CA SER A 93 -2.53 -27.84 29.40
C SER A 93 -1.68 -28.32 28.23
N GLU A 94 -1.15 -29.54 28.32
CA GLU A 94 -0.31 -30.15 27.27
C GLU A 94 -1.08 -30.31 25.95
N SER A 95 -2.35 -30.73 26.01
CA SER A 95 -3.22 -30.81 24.82
C SER A 95 -3.49 -29.44 24.21
N SER A 96 -3.70 -28.40 25.03
CA SER A 96 -3.92 -27.04 24.55
C SER A 96 -2.69 -26.47 23.84
N GLU A 97 -1.50 -26.70 24.41
CA GLU A 97 -0.22 -26.31 23.81
C GLU A 97 0.00 -27.06 22.49
N TYR A 98 -0.31 -28.35 22.46
CA TYR A 98 -0.22 -29.16 21.25
C TYR A 98 -1.17 -28.67 20.15
N ILE A 99 -2.45 -28.40 20.47
CA ILE A 99 -3.43 -27.84 19.54
C ILE A 99 -2.93 -26.51 18.98
N ASN A 100 -2.39 -25.63 19.82
CA ASN A 100 -1.85 -24.35 19.37
C ASN A 100 -0.67 -24.53 18.42
N SER A 101 0.25 -25.44 18.72
CA SER A 101 1.39 -25.74 17.83
C SER A 101 0.94 -26.31 16.48
N GLN A 102 -0.09 -27.16 16.49
CA GLN A 102 -0.65 -27.76 15.30
C GLN A 102 -1.48 -26.77 14.47
N ALA A 103 -2.16 -25.82 15.12
CA ALA A 103 -2.87 -24.76 14.42
C ALA A 103 -1.91 -23.91 13.57
N VAL A 104 -0.73 -23.57 14.13
CA VAL A 104 0.31 -22.83 13.39
C VAL A 104 0.82 -23.62 12.19
N SER A 105 1.06 -24.94 12.35
CA SER A 105 1.53 -25.77 11.23
C SER A 105 0.45 -25.92 10.14
N LEU A 106 -0.82 -26.05 10.51
CA LEU A 106 -1.94 -26.08 9.57
C LEU A 106 -2.10 -24.76 8.81
N GLU A 107 -1.96 -23.62 9.49
CA GLU A 107 -1.97 -22.31 8.82
C GLU A 107 -0.85 -22.19 7.78
N GLN A 108 0.36 -22.64 8.11
CA GLN A 108 1.49 -22.62 7.17
C GLN A 108 1.22 -23.50 5.95
N VAL A 109 0.67 -24.70 6.16
CA VAL A 109 0.28 -25.61 5.07
C VAL A 109 -0.83 -25.02 4.21
N ASN A 110 -1.83 -24.38 4.81
CA ASN A 110 -2.91 -23.71 4.08
C ASN A 110 -2.38 -22.55 3.23
N LYS A 111 -1.52 -21.69 3.78
CA LYS A 111 -0.86 -20.61 3.03
C LYS A 111 -0.07 -21.17 1.85
N ARG A 112 0.67 -22.27 2.05
CA ARG A 112 1.40 -22.94 0.98
C ARG A 112 0.47 -23.51 -0.10
N LEU A 113 -0.67 -24.09 0.30
CA LEU A 113 -1.68 -24.58 -0.63
C LEU A 113 -2.31 -23.46 -1.46
N GLU A 114 -2.57 -22.30 -0.86
CA GLU A 114 -3.10 -21.14 -1.58
C GLU A 114 -2.12 -20.61 -2.62
N LEU A 115 -0.84 -20.50 -2.27
CA LEU A 115 0.22 -20.13 -3.22
C LEU A 115 0.30 -21.11 -4.38
N LEU A 116 0.37 -22.42 -4.09
CA LEU A 116 0.41 -23.44 -5.14
C LEU A 116 -0.84 -23.42 -6.03
N ARG A 117 -2.02 -23.14 -5.48
CA ARG A 117 -3.25 -22.98 -6.28
C ARG A 117 -3.19 -21.74 -7.17
N ALA A 118 -2.61 -20.64 -6.70
CA ALA A 118 -2.42 -19.44 -7.51
C ALA A 118 -1.41 -19.70 -8.64
N ASP A 119 -0.30 -20.38 -8.34
CA ASP A 119 0.72 -20.75 -9.33
C ASP A 119 0.14 -21.65 -10.42
N VAL A 120 -0.64 -22.68 -10.06
CA VAL A 120 -1.31 -23.55 -11.03
C VAL A 120 -2.26 -22.76 -11.93
N LYS A 121 -3.03 -21.82 -11.38
CA LYS A 121 -3.90 -20.95 -12.19
C LYS A 121 -3.10 -20.09 -13.15
N GLN A 122 -1.99 -19.51 -12.70
CA GLN A 122 -1.10 -18.72 -13.55
C GLN A 122 -0.49 -19.57 -14.68
N GLN A 123 -0.03 -20.77 -14.36
CA GLN A 123 0.50 -21.71 -15.36
C GLN A 123 -0.54 -22.10 -16.39
N LEU A 124 -1.80 -22.32 -16.00
CA LEU A 124 -2.89 -22.59 -16.93
C LEU A 124 -3.17 -21.40 -17.84
N VAL A 125 -3.22 -20.18 -17.31
CA VAL A 125 -3.38 -18.96 -18.12
C VAL A 125 -2.23 -18.84 -19.12
N LEU A 126 -0.99 -19.04 -18.67
CA LEU A 126 0.20 -18.98 -19.51
C LEU A 126 0.16 -20.07 -20.60
N GLN A 127 -0.22 -21.30 -20.25
CA GLN A 127 -0.38 -22.39 -21.21
C GLN A 127 -1.42 -22.05 -22.28
N THR A 128 -2.59 -21.53 -21.89
CA THR A 128 -3.63 -21.14 -22.85
C THR A 128 -3.18 -19.99 -23.75
N ALA A 129 -2.44 -19.02 -23.22
CA ALA A 129 -1.88 -17.91 -24.00
C ALA A 129 -0.83 -18.40 -25.00
N LEU A 130 0.07 -19.30 -24.58
CA LEU A 130 1.06 -19.92 -25.47
C LEU A 130 0.40 -20.78 -26.55
N GLN A 131 -0.64 -21.54 -26.21
CA GLN A 131 -1.40 -22.34 -27.18
C GLN A 131 -2.08 -21.44 -28.21
N LYS A 132 -2.73 -20.35 -27.78
CA LYS A 132 -3.32 -19.34 -28.69
C LYS A 132 -2.27 -18.72 -29.61
N ARG A 133 -1.09 -18.37 -29.09
CA ARG A 133 0.00 -17.82 -29.89
C ARG A 133 0.53 -18.85 -30.89
N ALA A 134 0.70 -20.10 -30.49
CA ALA A 134 1.14 -21.16 -31.39
C ALA A 134 0.12 -21.43 -32.51
N GLN A 135 -1.18 -21.35 -32.20
CA GLN A 135 -2.25 -21.42 -33.21
C GLN A 135 -2.18 -20.23 -34.16
N SER A 136 -2.19 -19.00 -33.63
CA SER A 136 -2.05 -17.78 -34.44
C SER A 136 -0.82 -17.80 -35.35
N LEU A 137 0.33 -18.28 -34.88
CA LEU A 137 1.53 -18.40 -35.70
C LEU A 137 1.38 -19.46 -36.81
N ARG A 138 0.69 -20.57 -36.55
CA ARG A 138 0.39 -21.57 -37.58
C ARG A 138 -0.56 -21.01 -38.63
N ASP A 139 -1.62 -20.34 -38.17
CA ASP A 139 -2.60 -19.68 -39.04
C ASP A 139 -1.91 -18.59 -39.89
N ASP A 140 -1.00 -17.79 -39.28
CA ASP A 140 -0.21 -16.78 -40.00
C ASP A 140 0.73 -17.42 -41.04
N MET A 141 1.35 -18.56 -40.72
CA MET A 141 2.20 -19.29 -41.67
C MET A 141 1.39 -19.87 -42.84
N GLU A 142 0.22 -20.45 -42.56
CA GLU A 142 -0.70 -20.95 -43.59
C GLU A 142 -1.20 -19.82 -44.49
N ASN A 143 -1.67 -18.72 -43.89
CA ASN A 143 -2.07 -17.51 -44.62
C ASN A 143 -0.92 -16.92 -45.45
N ARG A 144 0.32 -16.99 -44.99
CA ARG A 144 1.50 -16.53 -45.77
C ARG A 144 1.86 -17.46 -46.92
N MET A 145 1.65 -18.78 -46.76
CA MET A 145 1.86 -19.75 -47.84
C MET A 145 0.83 -19.60 -48.97
N GLU A 146 -0.39 -19.17 -48.64
CA GLU A 146 -1.46 -18.95 -49.62
C GLU A 146 -1.39 -17.60 -50.36
N ARG A 147 -0.64 -16.62 -49.85
CA ARG A 147 -0.61 -15.25 -50.38
C ARG A 147 0.57 -14.97 -51.29
N THR A 148 0.32 -14.19 -52.34
CA THR A 148 1.39 -13.68 -53.22
C THR A 148 2.19 -12.56 -52.53
N PRO A 149 3.46 -12.33 -52.89
CA PRO A 149 4.29 -11.29 -52.27
C PRO A 149 3.70 -9.87 -52.38
N GLU A 150 2.92 -9.61 -53.43
CA GLU A 150 2.20 -8.34 -53.62
C GLU A 150 1.06 -8.15 -52.59
N GLN A 151 0.34 -9.22 -52.27
CA GLN A 151 -0.71 -9.20 -51.23
C GLN A 151 -0.11 -9.01 -49.83
N ILE A 152 1.06 -9.58 -49.56
CA ILE A 152 1.78 -9.38 -48.30
C ILE A 152 2.20 -7.92 -48.14
N ALA A 153 2.70 -7.29 -49.21
CA ALA A 153 3.07 -5.87 -49.18
C ALA A 153 1.85 -4.97 -48.99
N SER A 154 0.71 -5.26 -49.64
CA SER A 154 -0.52 -4.49 -49.45
C SER A 154 -1.08 -4.61 -48.03
N ASP A 155 -0.99 -5.80 -47.43
CA ASP A 155 -1.46 -6.03 -46.06
C ASP A 155 -0.58 -5.31 -45.04
N LEU A 156 0.75 -5.35 -45.20
CA LEU A 156 1.66 -4.60 -44.35
C LEU A 156 1.40 -3.09 -44.45
N MET A 157 1.15 -2.57 -45.65
CA MET A 157 0.73 -1.17 -45.81
C MET A 157 -0.62 -0.89 -45.14
N ALA A 158 -1.57 -1.82 -45.19
CA ALA A 158 -2.86 -1.67 -44.53
C ALA A 158 -2.72 -1.69 -42.99
N GLU A 159 -1.85 -2.53 -42.44
CA GLU A 159 -1.53 -2.57 -41.02
C GLU A 159 -0.84 -1.28 -40.55
N LEU A 160 0.15 -0.78 -41.29
CA LEU A 160 0.79 0.50 -40.98
C LEU A 160 -0.21 1.66 -41.05
N LYS A 161 -1.12 1.65 -42.03
CA LYS A 161 -2.21 2.63 -42.12
C LYS A 161 -3.16 2.54 -40.93
N LYS A 162 -3.54 1.34 -40.48
CA LYS A 162 -4.37 1.14 -39.28
C LYS A 162 -3.67 1.67 -38.03
N LYS A 163 -2.41 1.28 -37.80
CA LYS A 163 -1.61 1.78 -36.67
C LYS A 163 -1.52 3.31 -36.69
N LYS A 164 -1.27 3.91 -37.85
CA LYS A 164 -1.29 5.37 -38.00
C LYS A 164 -2.64 5.97 -37.59
N GLN A 165 -3.74 5.41 -38.07
CA GLN A 165 -5.09 5.88 -37.71
C GLN A 165 -5.38 5.72 -36.20
N ASP A 166 -4.90 4.65 -35.59
CA ASP A 166 -5.05 4.44 -34.15
C ASP A 166 -4.26 5.49 -33.35
N TYR A 167 -3.01 5.77 -33.72
CA TYR A 167 -2.23 6.86 -33.12
C TYR A 167 -2.86 8.23 -33.35
N ASP A 168 -3.37 8.53 -34.55
CA ASP A 168 -4.10 9.78 -34.84
C ASP A 168 -5.37 9.89 -33.96
N ARG A 169 -6.04 8.76 -33.69
CA ARG A 169 -7.22 8.72 -32.82
C ARG A 169 -6.87 8.90 -31.35
N GLU A 170 -5.79 8.30 -30.88
CA GLU A 170 -5.33 8.46 -29.49
C GLU A 170 -4.78 9.86 -29.23
N THR A 171 -3.98 10.41 -30.13
CA THR A 171 -3.47 11.78 -30.05
C THR A 171 -4.60 12.80 -30.07
N SER A 172 -5.61 12.64 -30.93
CA SER A 172 -6.76 13.55 -30.95
C SER A 172 -7.63 13.46 -29.68
N LYS A 173 -7.75 12.28 -29.04
CA LYS A 173 -8.38 12.15 -27.72
C LYS A 173 -7.57 12.84 -26.64
N LEU A 174 -6.25 12.65 -26.63
CA LEU A 174 -5.35 13.25 -25.66
C LEU A 174 -5.33 14.79 -25.77
N LEU A 175 -5.27 15.33 -26.99
CA LEU A 175 -5.33 16.77 -27.22
C LEU A 175 -6.67 17.36 -26.76
N LYS A 176 -7.78 16.65 -26.96
CA LYS A 176 -9.10 17.08 -26.45
C LYS A 176 -9.14 17.10 -24.93
N SER A 177 -8.61 16.07 -24.26
CA SER A 177 -8.56 16.04 -22.79
C SER A 177 -7.61 17.10 -22.22
N LEU A 178 -6.48 17.34 -22.89
CA LEU A 178 -5.54 18.39 -22.52
C LEU A 178 -6.19 19.77 -22.64
N ASN A 179 -6.84 20.06 -23.77
CA ASN A 179 -7.55 21.33 -23.96
C ASN A 179 -8.67 21.51 -22.93
N TRP A 180 -9.42 20.45 -22.64
CA TRP A 180 -10.45 20.49 -21.59
C TRP A 180 -9.84 20.81 -20.22
N PHE A 181 -8.73 20.17 -19.86
CA PHE A 181 -8.01 20.43 -18.61
C PHE A 181 -7.48 21.86 -18.55
N ILE A 182 -6.93 22.37 -19.67
CA ILE A 182 -6.44 23.75 -19.74
C ILE A 182 -7.58 24.74 -19.52
N ASP A 183 -8.71 24.56 -20.20
CA ASP A 183 -9.83 25.51 -20.12
C ASP A 183 -10.55 25.48 -18.76
N HIS A 184 -10.67 24.32 -18.11
CA HIS A 184 -11.47 24.17 -16.88
C HIS A 184 -10.65 24.31 -15.59
N HIS A 185 -9.38 23.91 -15.59
CA HIS A 185 -8.56 23.91 -14.39
C HIS A 185 -7.37 24.88 -14.51
N LEU A 186 -6.56 24.72 -15.56
CA LEU A 186 -5.28 25.42 -15.63
C LEU A 186 -5.43 26.92 -15.94
N GLY A 187 -6.35 27.30 -16.83
CA GLY A 187 -6.57 28.68 -17.27
C GLY A 187 -6.93 29.63 -16.12
N PRO A 188 -7.93 29.31 -15.26
CA PRO A 188 -8.23 30.09 -14.07
C PRO A 188 -7.04 30.19 -13.11
N MET A 189 -6.30 29.09 -12.90
CA MET A 189 -5.13 29.11 -12.01
C MET A 189 -3.99 29.97 -12.57
N LEU A 190 -3.72 29.91 -13.88
CA LEU A 190 -2.71 30.73 -14.54
C LEU A 190 -3.08 32.21 -14.50
N ALA A 191 -4.36 32.54 -14.73
CA ALA A 191 -4.84 33.91 -14.59
C ALA A 191 -4.66 34.43 -13.16
N ALA A 192 -4.90 33.59 -12.14
CA ALA A 192 -4.66 33.96 -10.75
C ALA A 192 -3.17 34.27 -10.51
N GLU A 193 -2.26 33.44 -11.03
CA GLU A 193 -0.81 33.67 -10.92
C GLU A 193 -0.38 35.00 -11.61
N GLU A 194 -0.89 35.30 -12.81
CA GLU A 194 -0.59 36.56 -13.51
C GLU A 194 -1.10 37.80 -12.75
N LEU A 195 -2.21 37.66 -12.02
CA LEU A 195 -2.77 38.70 -11.15
C LEU A 195 -2.07 38.80 -9.78
N GLY A 196 -0.97 38.07 -9.57
CA GLY A 196 -0.19 38.06 -8.33
C GLY A 196 -0.81 37.20 -7.22
N GLY A 197 -1.63 36.24 -7.61
CA GLY A 197 -2.23 35.23 -6.76
C GLY A 197 -1.31 34.05 -6.46
N PRO A 198 -1.86 33.00 -5.84
CA PRO A 198 -1.12 31.80 -5.48
C PRO A 198 -0.56 31.12 -6.74
N ILE A 199 0.60 30.51 -6.58
CA ILE A 199 1.32 29.84 -7.66
C ILE A 199 0.50 28.60 -8.09
N VAL A 200 0.39 28.36 -9.41
CA VAL A 200 -0.36 27.21 -9.94
C VAL A 200 0.14 25.89 -9.33
N GLY A 201 -0.74 25.13 -8.68
CA GLY A 201 -0.43 23.85 -8.03
C GLY A 201 -0.21 23.89 -6.50
N ASP A 202 -0.21 25.07 -5.87
CA ASP A 202 -0.12 25.21 -4.40
C ASP A 202 -1.50 25.15 -3.71
N LEU A 203 -2.57 25.48 -4.45
CA LEU A 203 -3.96 25.30 -4.04
C LEU A 203 -4.67 24.37 -5.02
N MET A 204 -5.52 23.47 -4.50
CA MET A 204 -6.15 22.41 -5.29
C MET A 204 -7.18 22.94 -6.29
N ASP A 205 -7.95 23.98 -5.94
CA ASP A 205 -8.96 24.58 -6.81
C ASP A 205 -9.07 26.08 -6.50
N ILE A 206 -9.07 26.93 -7.53
CA ILE A 206 -9.35 28.37 -7.42
C ILE A 206 -10.65 28.62 -8.19
N ASP A 207 -11.70 29.01 -7.50
CA ASP A 207 -12.97 29.33 -8.14
C ASP A 207 -12.84 30.63 -8.96
N PRO A 208 -13.50 30.72 -10.14
CA PRO A 208 -13.46 31.93 -10.97
C PRO A 208 -13.95 33.18 -10.23
N GLU A 209 -14.77 33.02 -9.19
CA GLU A 209 -15.28 34.10 -8.34
C GLU A 209 -14.20 34.71 -7.41
N GLU A 210 -13.14 33.96 -7.12
CA GLU A 210 -12.02 34.39 -6.27
C GLU A 210 -11.01 35.26 -7.01
N LEU A 211 -10.94 35.12 -8.35
CA LEU A 211 -10.01 35.88 -9.20
C LEU A 211 -10.24 37.40 -9.14
N GLY A 212 -11.49 37.88 -9.23
CA GLY A 212 -11.71 39.33 -9.22
C GLY A 212 -11.84 39.95 -7.83
N ALA A 213 -11.78 39.18 -6.74
CA ALA A 213 -11.53 39.74 -5.40
C ALA A 213 -10.10 40.31 -5.30
N GLY A 214 -9.19 39.81 -6.14
CA GLY A 214 -7.79 40.23 -6.20
C GLY A 214 -6.96 39.68 -5.03
N PHE A 215 -5.72 39.34 -5.30
CA PHE A 215 -4.83 38.78 -4.29
C PHE A 215 -3.98 39.87 -3.62
N SER A 216 -3.51 39.58 -2.40
CA SER A 216 -2.47 40.39 -1.75
C SER A 216 -1.10 40.03 -2.31
N ALA A 217 -0.10 40.91 -2.14
CA ALA A 217 1.28 40.64 -2.56
C ALA A 217 1.92 39.39 -1.87
N GLN A 218 1.22 38.77 -0.92
CA GLN A 218 1.60 37.51 -0.27
C GLN A 218 0.75 36.31 -0.73
N GLY A 219 0.04 36.39 -1.87
CA GLY A 219 -0.73 35.28 -2.45
C GLY A 219 -2.03 34.92 -1.71
N LYS A 220 -2.33 35.57 -0.57
CA LYS A 220 -3.58 35.34 0.18
C LYS A 220 -4.74 36.08 -0.44
N LEU A 221 -5.91 35.42 -0.51
CA LEU A 221 -7.18 36.02 -0.88
C LEU A 221 -7.46 37.27 -0.05
N LYS A 222 -7.67 38.42 -0.70
CA LYS A 222 -8.22 39.58 -0.01
C LYS A 222 -9.70 39.34 0.22
N LYS A 223 -10.10 39.21 1.49
CA LYS A 223 -11.52 39.31 1.86
C LYS A 223 -12.07 40.60 1.26
N ALA A 224 -13.13 40.49 0.44
CA ALA A 224 -13.81 41.62 -0.15
C ALA A 224 -14.25 42.57 0.98
N LYS A 225 -13.48 43.64 1.20
CA LYS A 225 -13.97 44.79 1.98
C LYS A 225 -14.89 45.56 1.07
N ALA A 226 -16.05 45.92 1.61
CA ALA A 226 -17.16 46.55 0.90
C ALA A 226 -16.87 47.93 0.28
N GLN A 227 -15.64 48.44 0.30
CA GLN A 227 -15.19 49.54 -0.54
C GLN A 227 -13.68 49.41 -0.80
N PRO A 228 -13.22 49.32 -2.06
CA PRO A 228 -11.83 49.55 -2.40
C PRO A 228 -11.58 51.07 -2.49
N ASP A 229 -10.73 51.62 -1.62
CA ASP A 229 -10.18 52.96 -1.79
C ASP A 229 -9.50 53.08 -3.17
N GLU A 230 -10.10 53.88 -4.06
CA GLU A 230 -9.68 54.05 -5.45
C GLU A 230 -8.31 54.74 -5.60
N HIS A 231 -7.71 55.25 -4.52
CA HIS A 231 -6.53 56.12 -4.59
C HIS A 231 -5.17 55.41 -4.76
N LYS A 232 -5.12 54.07 -4.83
CA LYS A 232 -3.86 53.31 -5.01
C LYS A 232 -3.73 52.54 -6.32
N ARG A 233 -4.70 52.62 -7.23
CA ARG A 233 -4.59 52.03 -8.57
C ARG A 233 -4.08 53.08 -9.54
N GLN A 234 -2.91 52.84 -10.16
CA GLN A 234 -2.49 53.59 -11.36
C GLN A 234 -3.52 53.34 -12.46
N ARG A 235 -4.36 54.35 -12.74
CA ARG A 235 -5.32 54.31 -13.85
C ARG A 235 -4.57 54.44 -15.17
N ARG A 236 -4.98 53.68 -16.20
CA ARG A 236 -4.53 53.89 -17.57
C ARG A 236 -5.21 55.14 -18.13
N ILE A 237 -4.50 55.86 -18.98
CA ILE A 237 -4.82 57.23 -19.43
C ILE A 237 -6.15 57.28 -20.19
N ASP A 238 -6.65 56.13 -20.68
CA ASP A 238 -7.91 56.01 -21.41
C ASP A 238 -9.18 56.13 -20.52
N ASP A 239 -9.07 55.97 -19.19
CA ASP A 239 -10.23 56.02 -18.27
C ASP A 239 -10.66 57.45 -17.87
N ILE A 240 -9.97 58.48 -18.35
CA ILE A 240 -10.24 59.89 -17.99
C ILE A 240 -11.41 60.49 -18.80
N TRP A 241 -11.89 59.85 -19.88
CA TRP A 241 -12.81 60.49 -20.83
C TRP A 241 -14.20 59.85 -21.06
N GLY A 242 -14.67 58.92 -20.22
CA GLY A 242 -15.90 58.17 -20.52
C GLY A 242 -16.84 57.81 -19.35
N SER A 243 -17.66 58.77 -18.92
CA SER A 243 -19.06 58.63 -18.45
C SER A 243 -19.46 57.53 -17.42
N THR A 244 -19.71 58.02 -16.20
CA THR A 244 -20.96 57.95 -15.41
C THR A 244 -21.72 56.62 -15.17
N SER A 245 -21.71 56.23 -13.88
CA SER A 245 -22.85 55.77 -13.06
C SER A 245 -23.81 54.71 -13.62
N ALA A 246 -23.59 53.44 -13.25
CA ALA A 246 -24.58 52.36 -13.39
C ALA A 246 -24.71 51.56 -12.08
N PRO A 247 -25.91 51.02 -11.75
CA PRO A 247 -26.20 50.42 -10.45
C PRO A 247 -25.51 49.07 -10.24
N ALA A 248 -25.16 48.79 -8.97
CA ALA A 248 -24.30 47.70 -8.48
C ALA A 248 -24.66 46.25 -8.91
N GLN A 249 -25.84 46.00 -9.49
CA GLN A 249 -26.22 44.68 -9.99
C GLN A 249 -25.70 44.36 -11.41
N GLN A 250 -25.40 45.36 -12.24
CA GLN A 250 -24.74 45.13 -13.54
C GLN A 250 -23.21 44.97 -13.43
N GLU A 251 -22.61 45.43 -12.33
CA GLU A 251 -21.17 45.29 -12.09
C GLU A 251 -20.77 43.84 -11.80
N GLN A 252 -21.55 43.08 -11.03
CA GLN A 252 -21.23 41.67 -10.73
C GLN A 252 -21.29 40.79 -11.99
N ALA A 253 -22.24 41.02 -12.90
CA ALA A 253 -22.32 40.32 -14.17
C ALA A 253 -21.16 40.68 -15.12
N ARG A 254 -20.75 41.96 -15.15
CA ARG A 254 -19.57 42.40 -15.92
C ARG A 254 -18.26 41.88 -15.33
N LYS A 255 -18.19 41.73 -14.00
CA LYS A 255 -17.02 41.23 -13.28
C LYS A 255 -16.83 39.72 -13.50
N ARG A 256 -17.89 38.92 -13.34
CA ARG A 256 -17.87 37.48 -13.69
C ARG A 256 -17.55 37.23 -15.16
N LYS A 257 -18.02 38.11 -16.06
CA LYS A 257 -17.66 38.05 -17.48
C LYS A 257 -16.15 38.31 -17.68
N ARG A 258 -15.60 39.36 -17.07
CA ARG A 258 -14.17 39.69 -17.13
C ARG A 258 -13.27 38.61 -16.51
N GLU A 259 -13.66 38.03 -15.38
CA GLU A 259 -12.90 36.94 -14.72
C GLU A 259 -12.87 35.68 -15.60
N ARG A 260 -14.00 35.33 -16.22
CA ARG A 260 -14.07 34.22 -17.19
C ARG A 260 -13.27 34.53 -18.47
N ASP A 261 -13.28 35.79 -18.90
CA ASP A 261 -12.51 36.25 -20.06
C ASP A 261 -10.99 36.19 -19.78
N GLU A 262 -10.54 36.53 -18.57
CA GLU A 262 -9.12 36.43 -18.16
C GLU A 262 -8.64 34.99 -18.03
N GLY A 263 -9.42 34.11 -17.38
CA GLY A 263 -9.12 32.68 -17.31
C GLY A 263 -9.09 32.01 -18.69
N SER A 264 -10.03 32.38 -19.57
CA SER A 264 -10.05 31.91 -20.96
C SER A 264 -8.89 32.47 -21.78
N ALA A 265 -8.44 33.70 -21.53
CA ALA A 265 -7.30 34.30 -22.23
C ALA A 265 -5.98 33.61 -21.83
N ALA A 266 -5.77 33.35 -20.53
CA ALA A 266 -4.62 32.59 -20.04
C ALA A 266 -4.62 31.14 -20.55
N GLY A 267 -5.79 30.50 -20.60
CA GLY A 267 -5.95 29.17 -21.20
C GLY A 267 -5.65 29.14 -22.70
N ALA A 268 -6.06 30.18 -23.45
CA ALA A 268 -5.75 30.33 -24.86
C ALA A 268 -4.25 30.55 -25.11
N GLU A 269 -3.59 31.39 -24.29
CA GLU A 269 -2.14 31.61 -24.36
C GLU A 269 -1.37 30.30 -24.09
N MET A 270 -1.79 29.53 -23.07
CA MET A 270 -1.19 28.23 -22.78
C MET A 270 -1.33 27.25 -23.95
N ARG A 271 -2.50 27.19 -24.59
CA ARG A 271 -2.74 26.33 -25.76
C ARG A 271 -1.86 26.73 -26.93
N ASP A 272 -1.85 28.01 -27.29
CA ASP A 272 -1.04 28.54 -28.39
C ASP A 272 0.46 28.26 -28.16
N LEU A 273 0.94 28.49 -26.94
CA LEU A 273 2.33 28.18 -26.58
C LEU A 273 2.64 26.68 -26.70
N THR A 274 1.76 25.80 -26.19
CA THR A 274 1.97 24.35 -26.31
C THR A 274 1.95 23.87 -27.77
N GLU A 275 1.06 24.43 -28.60
CA GLU A 275 0.99 24.12 -30.03
C GLU A 275 2.25 24.56 -30.75
N GLN A 276 2.72 25.80 -30.51
CA GLN A 276 3.97 26.31 -31.07
C GLN A 276 5.17 25.44 -30.67
N LEU A 277 5.25 25.03 -29.41
CA LEU A 277 6.33 24.16 -28.91
C LEU A 277 6.29 22.77 -29.55
N LEU A 278 5.11 22.15 -29.68
CA LEU A 278 4.96 20.84 -30.32
C LEU A 278 5.31 20.90 -31.81
N ASN A 279 4.80 21.89 -32.53
CA ASN A 279 5.09 22.07 -33.95
C ASN A 279 6.59 22.33 -34.18
N LYS A 280 7.22 23.19 -33.36
CA LYS A 280 8.65 23.48 -33.47
C LYS A 280 9.54 22.30 -33.08
N SER A 281 9.11 21.49 -32.11
CA SER A 281 9.78 20.23 -31.77
C SER A 281 9.72 19.24 -32.93
N MET A 282 8.58 19.14 -33.61
CA MET A 282 8.40 18.27 -34.77
C MET A 282 9.20 18.75 -35.98
N GLU A 283 9.21 20.06 -36.26
CA GLU A 283 10.04 20.68 -37.30
C GLU A 283 11.54 20.46 -37.08
N ALA A 284 11.98 20.48 -35.82
CA ALA A 284 13.39 20.33 -35.47
C ALA A 284 13.91 18.90 -35.63
N GLY A 285 13.05 17.88 -35.72
CA GLY A 285 13.44 16.50 -36.04
C GLY A 285 14.49 15.88 -35.10
N GLY A 286 14.63 16.36 -33.86
CA GLY A 286 15.64 15.92 -32.89
C GLY A 286 16.81 16.88 -32.67
N ASP A 287 16.93 17.95 -33.47
CA ASP A 287 17.94 18.99 -33.28
C ASP A 287 17.57 19.93 -32.13
N SER A 288 18.17 19.69 -30.96
CA SER A 288 17.92 20.44 -29.73
C SER A 288 18.22 21.94 -29.81
N THR A 289 18.99 22.38 -30.81
CA THR A 289 19.32 23.80 -31.05
C THR A 289 18.29 24.53 -31.90
N ALA A 290 17.51 23.83 -32.71
CA ALA A 290 16.48 24.41 -33.59
C ALA A 290 15.09 24.42 -32.96
N ALA A 291 14.86 23.65 -31.89
CA ALA A 291 13.56 23.49 -31.23
C ALA A 291 13.14 24.65 -30.29
N TYR A 292 13.79 25.82 -30.36
CA TYR A 292 13.47 26.96 -29.50
C TYR A 292 12.39 27.87 -30.11
N VAL A 293 11.36 28.15 -29.31
CA VAL A 293 10.31 29.15 -29.58
C VAL A 293 10.70 30.45 -28.88
N THR A 294 10.45 31.58 -29.55
CA THR A 294 10.68 32.92 -28.98
C THR A 294 9.41 33.39 -28.29
N ILE A 295 9.50 33.71 -27.00
CA ILE A 295 8.38 34.18 -26.19
C ILE A 295 8.52 35.70 -26.01
N PRO A 296 7.49 36.49 -26.35
CA PRO A 296 7.57 37.96 -26.33
C PRO A 296 7.64 38.55 -24.91
N ARG A 297 7.07 37.85 -23.91
CA ARG A 297 7.06 38.26 -22.50
C ARG A 297 7.16 37.01 -21.62
N GLU A 298 7.71 37.17 -20.42
CA GLU A 298 7.68 36.08 -19.43
C GLU A 298 6.23 35.91 -18.92
N SER A 299 5.53 34.88 -19.40
CA SER A 299 4.15 34.58 -18.98
C SER A 299 4.08 33.47 -17.93
N ALA A 300 2.97 33.41 -17.18
CA ALA A 300 2.75 32.36 -16.20
C ALA A 300 2.73 30.96 -16.85
N ALA A 301 2.24 30.86 -18.10
CA ALA A 301 2.25 29.63 -18.88
C ALA A 301 3.67 29.08 -19.10
N ALA A 302 4.61 29.95 -19.50
CA ALA A 302 6.00 29.55 -19.71
C ALA A 302 6.67 29.10 -18.40
N ARG A 303 6.45 29.83 -17.29
CA ARG A 303 6.97 29.44 -15.96
C ARG A 303 6.39 28.11 -15.50
N PHE A 304 5.09 27.90 -15.70
CA PHE A 304 4.41 26.65 -15.35
C PHE A 304 4.97 25.45 -16.13
N LEU A 305 5.19 25.59 -17.44
CA LEU A 305 5.77 24.53 -18.28
C LEU A 305 7.20 24.16 -17.84
N VAL A 306 8.00 25.13 -17.43
CA VAL A 306 9.36 24.87 -16.93
C VAL A 306 9.32 24.21 -15.56
N ARG A 307 8.45 24.68 -14.66
CA ARG A 307 8.29 24.13 -13.30
C ARG A 307 7.71 22.71 -13.31
N SER A 308 6.80 22.43 -14.24
CA SER A 308 6.24 21.08 -14.46
C SER A 308 7.21 20.15 -15.21
N LYS A 309 8.41 20.64 -15.56
CA LYS A 309 9.45 19.88 -16.27
C LYS A 309 8.98 19.37 -17.63
N VAL A 310 8.15 20.15 -18.33
CA VAL A 310 7.71 19.86 -19.69
C VAL A 310 8.52 20.67 -20.71
N ALA A 311 9.04 21.84 -20.30
CA ALA A 311 9.85 22.72 -21.13
C ALA A 311 11.10 23.22 -20.38
N VAL A 312 12.07 23.76 -21.12
CA VAL A 312 13.33 24.30 -20.58
C VAL A 312 13.68 25.60 -21.29
N PHE A 313 14.05 26.63 -20.52
CA PHE A 313 14.57 27.88 -21.07
C PHE A 313 15.98 27.71 -21.65
N HIS A 314 16.32 28.54 -22.63
CA HIS A 314 17.68 28.58 -23.14
C HIS A 314 18.65 29.10 -22.04
N PRO A 315 19.79 28.43 -21.78
CA PRO A 315 20.68 28.78 -20.67
C PRO A 315 21.21 30.22 -20.68
N ARG A 316 21.23 30.86 -21.85
CA ARG A 316 21.71 32.24 -22.04
C ARG A 316 20.61 33.24 -22.37
N ASP A 317 19.39 32.78 -22.65
CA ASP A 317 18.33 33.64 -23.19
C ASP A 317 16.97 33.23 -22.62
N ALA A 318 16.46 34.01 -21.68
CA ALA A 318 15.18 33.75 -21.03
C ALA A 318 13.96 33.96 -21.96
N THR A 319 14.15 34.53 -23.16
CA THR A 319 13.09 34.69 -24.16
C THR A 319 12.90 33.44 -25.01
N LYS A 320 13.78 32.43 -24.89
CA LYS A 320 13.72 31.21 -25.70
C LYS A 320 13.33 30.01 -24.85
N LEU A 321 12.28 29.30 -25.26
CA LEU A 321 11.77 28.11 -24.60
C LEU A 321 11.74 26.94 -25.57
N ARG A 322 12.11 25.74 -25.10
CA ARG A 322 11.97 24.50 -25.88
C ARG A 322 11.22 23.43 -25.09
N LEU A 323 10.53 22.54 -25.78
CA LEU A 323 9.95 21.34 -25.20
C LEU A 323 11.08 20.34 -24.86
N ILE A 324 10.90 19.58 -23.78
CA ILE A 324 11.72 18.38 -23.55
C ILE A 324 11.28 17.31 -24.55
N ASP A 325 12.25 16.68 -25.20
CA ASP A 325 11.95 15.63 -26.18
C ASP A 325 11.53 14.34 -25.46
N PHE A 326 10.23 14.07 -25.49
CA PHE A 326 9.64 12.84 -24.94
C PHE A 326 9.57 11.70 -25.97
N GLY A 327 9.79 11.99 -27.26
CA GLY A 327 9.64 11.02 -28.34
C GLY A 327 10.94 10.30 -28.70
N ARG A 328 12.09 10.82 -28.26
CA ARG A 328 13.39 10.20 -28.51
C ARG A 328 13.65 9.04 -27.55
N GLU A 329 13.40 7.84 -28.04
CA GLU A 329 13.89 6.61 -27.42
C GLU A 329 15.36 6.39 -27.82
N VAL A 330 16.18 5.99 -26.85
CA VAL A 330 17.56 5.55 -27.11
C VAL A 330 17.49 4.03 -27.30
N GLU A 331 17.34 3.59 -28.54
CA GLU A 331 17.57 2.18 -28.90
C GLU A 331 19.06 1.85 -29.04
#